data_AF-A0A1C7NHZ9-F1
#
_entry.id   AF-A0A1C7NHZ9-F1
#
_cell.length_a   1.000
_cell.length_b   1.000
_cell.length_c   1.000
_cell.angle_alpha   90.00
_cell.angle_beta   90.00
_cell.angle_gamma   90.00
#
_symmetry.space_group_name_H-M   'P 1'
#
loop_
_entity.id
_entity.type
_entity.pdbx_description
1 polymer ?
#
loop_
_entity_poly.entity_id
_entity_poly.type
_entity_poly.pdbx_seq_one_letter_code
_entity_poly.pdbx_strand_id
1 'polypeptide(L)'
;MKLLTISLVLSLFVTESWAQSEGAIVRPGPPTSFSYSCDPNSCKIANNCACASKNPPNGLLPNETPQFVTVTFDDSIQAQLYQTAKKMLNVTQVD
;
A
#
# COMPACT_ATOMS: atom_id res chain seq x y z
N MET A 1 -53.56 -10.26 2.51
CA MET A 1 -52.45 -11.24 2.36
C MET A 1 -51.42 -10.88 1.29
N LYS A 2 -51.78 -10.24 0.16
CA LYS A 2 -50.81 -9.85 -0.89
C LYS A 2 -49.96 -8.60 -0.57
N LEU A 3 -50.43 -7.69 0.31
CA LEU A 3 -49.63 -6.52 0.74
C LEU A 3 -48.58 -6.87 1.80
N LEU A 4 -48.85 -7.83 2.70
CA LEU A 4 -47.88 -8.28 3.70
C LEU A 4 -46.68 -8.99 3.06
N THR A 5 -46.89 -9.67 1.93
CA THR A 5 -45.84 -10.38 1.19
C THR A 5 -44.86 -9.44 0.49
N ILE A 6 -45.30 -8.26 0.04
CA ILE A 6 -44.42 -7.26 -0.61
C ILE A 6 -43.48 -6.61 0.42
N SER A 7 -43.98 -6.35 1.63
CA SER A 7 -43.17 -5.73 2.70
C SER A 7 -42.08 -6.66 3.24
N LEU A 8 -42.28 -7.98 3.17
CA LEU A 8 -41.29 -8.98 3.63
C LEU A 8 -40.15 -9.21 2.60
N VAL A 9 -40.43 -8.99 1.31
CA VAL A 9 -39.42 -9.11 0.25
C VAL A 9 -38.49 -7.88 0.21
N LEU A 10 -38.99 -6.69 0.59
CA LEU A 10 -38.19 -5.46 0.63
C LEU A 10 -37.13 -5.43 1.76
N SER A 11 -37.32 -6.22 2.82
CA SER A 11 -36.34 -6.37 3.91
C SER A 11 -35.18 -7.34 3.60
N LEU A 12 -35.18 -8.00 2.44
CA LEU A 12 -34.10 -8.89 2.01
C LEU A 12 -32.99 -8.19 1.20
N PHE A 13 -33.11 -6.88 0.96
CA PHE A 13 -31.96 -6.05 0.52
C PHE A 13 -31.08 -5.70 1.72
N VAL A 14 -30.67 -6.73 2.46
CA VAL A 14 -29.64 -6.66 3.49
C VAL A 14 -28.33 -6.43 2.74
N THR A 15 -27.89 -5.17 2.79
CA THR A 15 -26.51 -4.69 2.69
C THR A 15 -25.52 -5.66 2.04
N GLU A 16 -25.13 -5.38 0.80
CA GLU A 16 -23.91 -5.96 0.24
C GLU A 16 -22.73 -5.59 1.15
N SER A 17 -22.31 -6.56 1.95
CA SER A 17 -21.10 -6.50 2.73
C SER A 17 -19.91 -6.54 1.78
N TRP A 18 -19.33 -5.38 1.49
CA TRP A 18 -17.98 -5.25 0.94
C TRP A 18 -16.97 -5.64 2.03
N ALA A 19 -16.93 -6.91 2.39
CA ALA A 19 -15.84 -7.43 3.19
C ALA A 19 -14.63 -7.54 2.26
N GLN A 20 -13.79 -6.50 2.19
CA GLN A 20 -12.43 -6.65 1.69
C GLN A 20 -11.67 -7.54 2.68
N SER A 21 -11.24 -8.72 2.24
CA SER A 21 -10.39 -9.58 3.05
C SER A 21 -8.99 -8.97 3.09
N GLU A 22 -8.62 -8.36 4.21
CA GLU A 22 -7.28 -7.84 4.41
C GLU A 22 -6.32 -8.97 4.85
N GLY A 23 -5.14 -9.03 4.21
CA GLY A 23 -3.92 -9.68 4.71
C GLY A 23 -4.01 -11.15 5.17
N ALA A 24 -3.62 -12.10 4.32
CA ALA A 24 -3.33 -13.46 4.78
C ALA A 24 -2.14 -13.45 5.77
N ILE A 25 -2.31 -14.08 6.94
CA ILE A 25 -1.23 -14.21 7.92
C ILE A 25 -0.20 -15.21 7.38
N VAL A 26 0.96 -14.71 6.96
CA VAL A 26 2.10 -15.57 6.62
C VAL A 26 2.66 -16.14 7.92
N ARG A 27 2.45 -17.44 8.16
CA ARG A 27 3.04 -18.14 9.31
C ARG A 27 4.57 -18.18 9.12
N PRO A 28 5.38 -17.65 10.06
CA PRO A 28 6.83 -17.72 9.93
C PRO A 28 7.26 -19.18 9.83
N GLY A 29 8.05 -19.49 8.80
CA GLY A 29 8.78 -20.75 8.74
C GLY A 29 9.83 -20.85 9.85
N PRO A 30 10.53 -21.99 10.00
CA PRO A 30 11.63 -22.13 10.93
C PRO A 30 12.66 -21.00 10.74
N PRO A 31 13.21 -20.40 11.82
CA PRO A 31 14.18 -19.33 11.69
C PRO A 31 15.46 -19.87 11.04
N THR A 32 15.67 -19.55 9.77
CA THR A 32 16.97 -19.64 9.14
C THR A 32 17.65 -18.27 9.28
N SER A 33 18.48 -18.11 10.32
CA SER A 33 19.19 -16.86 10.56
C SER A 33 20.39 -16.73 9.60
N PHE A 34 20.13 -16.30 8.37
CA PHE A 34 21.19 -15.77 7.50
C PHE A 34 21.35 -14.28 7.81
N SER A 35 22.55 -13.87 8.23
CA SER A 35 22.89 -12.46 8.36
C SER A 35 23.07 -11.85 6.97
N TYR A 36 22.58 -10.61 6.80
CA TYR A 36 22.79 -9.87 5.56
C TYR A 36 24.27 -9.60 5.34
N SER A 37 24.81 -10.00 4.17
CA SER A 37 26.17 -9.71 3.73
C SER A 37 26.13 -9.13 2.32
N CYS A 38 26.83 -8.02 2.12
CA CYS A 38 26.94 -7.34 0.82
C CYS A 38 28.34 -6.78 0.68
N ASP A 39 29.04 -7.15 -0.39
CA ASP A 39 30.31 -6.51 -0.74
C ASP A 39 30.03 -5.22 -1.54
N PRO A 40 30.31 -4.04 -0.96
CA PRO A 40 30.04 -2.78 -1.63
C PRO A 40 30.96 -2.54 -2.83
N ASN A 41 32.02 -3.31 -3.02
CA ASN A 41 32.88 -3.21 -4.21
C ASN A 41 32.26 -3.92 -5.41
N SER A 42 31.60 -5.05 -5.18
CA SER A 42 30.92 -5.83 -6.22
C SER A 42 29.50 -5.34 -6.53
N CYS A 43 28.76 -4.86 -5.52
CA CYS A 43 27.38 -4.37 -5.68
C CYS A 43 27.37 -2.86 -5.95
N LYS A 44 27.15 -2.46 -7.21
CA LYS A 44 27.17 -1.06 -7.66
C LYS A 44 25.91 -0.71 -8.46
N ILE A 45 25.52 0.57 -8.44
CA ILE A 45 24.37 1.02 -9.25
C ILE A 45 24.60 0.75 -10.74
N ALA A 46 25.85 0.85 -11.20
CA ALA A 46 26.24 0.54 -12.58
C ALA A 46 25.94 -0.90 -13.02
N ASN A 47 25.78 -1.84 -12.09
CA ASN A 47 25.35 -3.22 -12.36
C ASN A 47 23.99 -3.56 -11.74
N ASN A 48 23.12 -2.55 -11.58
CA ASN A 48 21.76 -2.67 -11.03
C ASN A 48 21.71 -3.25 -9.61
N CYS A 49 22.73 -2.96 -8.79
CA CYS A 49 22.82 -3.43 -7.41
C CYS A 49 23.00 -2.27 -6.42
N ALA A 50 22.33 -2.33 -5.28
CA ALA A 50 22.56 -1.42 -4.16
C ALA A 50 22.51 -2.20 -2.84
N CYS A 51 23.56 -2.08 -2.02
CA CYS A 51 23.55 -2.65 -0.68
C CYS A 51 22.56 -1.88 0.21
N ALA A 52 21.90 -2.59 1.13
CA ALA A 52 21.04 -1.98 2.14
C ALA A 52 21.86 -1.03 3.02
N SER A 53 21.33 0.19 3.19
CA SER A 53 21.99 1.27 3.92
C SER A 53 20.95 2.20 4.54
N LYS A 54 21.32 2.86 5.64
CA LYS A 54 20.55 3.97 6.22
C LYS A 54 21.02 5.35 5.72
N ASN A 55 22.15 5.39 5.02
CA ASN A 55 22.70 6.63 4.48
C ASN A 55 22.07 6.95 3.13
N PRO A 56 21.85 8.24 2.80
CA PRO A 56 21.43 8.64 1.47
C PRO A 56 22.34 8.07 0.38
N PRO A 57 21.77 7.67 -0.78
CA PRO A 57 22.58 7.22 -1.91
C PRO A 57 23.52 8.32 -2.37
N ASN A 58 24.62 7.93 -3.01
CA ASN A 58 25.64 8.85 -3.55
C ASN A 58 26.34 9.77 -2.52
N GLY A 59 26.17 9.51 -1.22
CA GLY A 59 26.89 10.24 -0.16
C GLY A 59 26.38 11.65 0.11
N LEU A 60 25.17 11.99 -0.32
CA LEU A 60 24.53 13.27 -0.03
C LEU A 60 24.31 13.45 1.48
N LEU A 61 24.40 14.68 1.96
CA LEU A 61 23.97 15.01 3.32
C LEU A 61 22.42 14.97 3.40
N PRO A 62 21.83 14.64 4.57
CA PRO A 62 20.38 14.61 4.71
C PRO A 62 19.68 15.92 4.35
N ASN A 63 20.31 17.07 4.59
CA ASN A 63 19.78 18.39 4.22
C ASN A 63 19.91 18.73 2.73
N GLU A 64 20.69 17.96 1.98
CA GLU A 64 20.84 18.06 0.51
C GLU A 64 20.00 16.99 -0.21
N THR A 65 19.45 16.03 0.53
CA THR A 65 18.69 14.92 -0.02
C THR A 65 17.20 15.31 -0.13
N PRO A 66 16.59 15.24 -1.32
CA PRO A 66 15.15 15.46 -1.45
C PRO A 66 14.35 14.43 -0.63
N GLN A 67 13.36 14.92 0.13
CA GLN A 67 12.42 14.03 0.81
C GLN A 67 11.39 13.52 -0.20
N PHE A 68 11.45 12.22 -0.49
CA PHE A 68 10.40 11.55 -1.25
C PHE A 68 9.26 11.13 -0.32
N VAL A 69 8.01 11.36 -0.74
CA VAL A 69 6.82 10.80 -0.09
C VAL A 69 6.08 9.99 -1.15
N THR A 70 5.98 8.68 -0.93
CA THR A 70 5.28 7.77 -1.85
C THR A 70 3.93 7.41 -1.24
N VAL A 71 2.85 7.89 -1.85
CA VAL A 71 1.48 7.53 -1.48
C VAL A 71 1.04 6.35 -2.34
N THR A 72 0.62 5.25 -1.71
CA THR A 72 0.06 4.08 -2.40
C THR A 72 -1.38 3.84 -1.95
N PHE A 73 -2.18 3.27 -2.87
CA PHE A 73 -3.54 2.79 -2.60
C PHE A 73 -3.55 1.31 -2.98
N ASP A 74 -3.63 0.44 -1.99
CA ASP A 74 -3.51 -1.01 -2.15
C ASP A 74 -4.88 -1.66 -2.41
N ASP A 75 -4.89 -2.97 -2.71
CA ASP A 75 -6.05 -3.81 -3.02
C ASP A 75 -6.84 -3.44 -4.30
N SER A 76 -8.16 -3.65 -4.30
CA SER A 76 -9.03 -3.56 -5.47
C SER A 76 -9.39 -2.11 -5.84
N ILE A 77 -9.40 -1.80 -7.14
CA ILE A 77 -9.90 -0.51 -7.64
C ILE A 77 -11.43 -0.55 -7.76
N GLN A 78 -12.10 0.27 -6.98
CA GLN A 78 -13.56 0.44 -7.01
C GLN A 78 -13.91 1.89 -7.30
N ALA A 79 -15.09 2.14 -7.89
CA ALA A 79 -15.49 3.48 -8.31
C ALA A 79 -15.41 4.50 -7.15
N GLN A 80 -15.89 4.15 -5.96
CA GLN A 80 -15.86 5.01 -4.79
C GLN A 80 -14.43 5.29 -4.29
N LEU A 81 -13.61 4.23 -4.15
CA LEU A 81 -12.23 4.35 -3.70
C LEU A 81 -11.38 5.18 -4.67
N TYR A 82 -11.60 5.04 -5.97
CA TYR A 82 -10.93 5.85 -6.99
C TYR A 82 -11.28 7.34 -6.87
N GLN A 83 -12.53 7.69 -6.59
CA GLN A 83 -12.88 9.10 -6.34
C GLN A 83 -12.20 9.64 -5.08
N THR A 84 -12.09 8.84 -4.01
CA THR A 84 -11.36 9.21 -2.79
C THR A 84 -9.89 9.45 -3.08
N ALA A 85 -9.22 8.53 -3.77
CA ALA A 85 -7.81 8.68 -4.15
C ALA A 85 -7.57 9.98 -4.94
N LYS A 86 -8.42 10.28 -5.92
CA LYS A 86 -8.35 11.55 -6.67
C LYS A 86 -8.55 12.78 -5.78
N LYS A 87 -9.48 12.76 -4.83
CA LYS A 87 -9.67 13.87 -3.89
C LYS A 87 -8.44 14.07 -3.00
N MET A 88 -7.82 13.00 -2.54
CA MET A 88 -6.59 13.05 -1.74
C MET A 88 -5.41 13.62 -2.51
N LEU A 89 -5.32 13.31 -3.81
CA LEU A 89 -4.26 13.82 -4.69
C LEU A 89 -4.56 15.21 -5.27
N ASN A 90 -5.82 15.66 -5.20
CA ASN A 90 -6.22 16.99 -5.64
C ASN A 90 -5.90 18.04 -4.56
N VAL A 91 -4.60 18.22 -4.31
CA VAL A 91 -4.08 19.21 -3.38
C VAL A 91 -4.01 20.56 -4.09
N THR A 92 -4.92 21.47 -3.77
CA THR A 92 -4.73 22.89 -4.06
C THR A 92 -3.75 23.44 -3.05
N GLN A 93 -2.68 24.11 -3.50
CA GLN A 93 -1.82 24.89 -2.61
C GLN A 93 -2.70 25.86 -1.80
N VAL A 94 -2.72 25.68 -0.49
CA VAL A 94 -3.14 26.74 0.42
C VAL A 94 -1.86 27.47 0.74
N ASP A 95 -1.68 28.61 0.07
CA ASP A 95 -0.58 29.54 0.31
C ASP A 95 -0.57 30.04 1.76
#